data_AF-A0A7S0LNZ2-F1
#
_entry.id   AF-A0A7S0LNZ2-F1
#
_cell.length_a   1.000
_cell.length_b   1.000
_cell.length_c   1.000
_cell.angle_alpha   90.00
_cell.angle_beta   90.00
_cell.angle_gamma   90.00
#
_symmetry.space_group_name_H-M   'P 1'
#
loop_
_entity.id
_entity.type
_entity.pdbx_description
1 polymer ?
#
loop_
_entity_poly.entity_id
_entity_poly.type
_entity_poly.pdbx_seq_one_letter_code
_entity_poly.pdbx_strand_id
1 'polypeptide(L)'
;SPPPPSPPPSPPPPSPPPSPPPPSPPAFMTGDPHFTGAHGDLFSFRGGNNTVYAMHSSHHLQVNARFVPETFVMGGSCDTCHRKLVHGSFVKSVYVLARSASKLDLRIEYHADEPSHVKLTVSSEHTKVEMPIEVIVSKFRPDKAQPRVVDELTVVLSRKHQREASIKVSND
;
A
#
# COMPACT_ATOMS: atom_id res chain seq x y z
N SER A 1 -36.10 68.79 0.49
CA SER A 1 -35.08 67.84 0.97
C SER A 1 -34.80 66.81 -0.12
N PRO A 2 -33.53 66.48 -0.42
CA PRO A 2 -33.21 65.42 -1.36
C PRO A 2 -33.64 64.04 -0.81
N PRO A 3 -33.97 63.08 -1.69
CA PRO A 3 -34.30 61.72 -1.27
C PRO A 3 -33.09 61.04 -0.61
N PRO A 4 -33.32 60.15 0.37
CA PRO A 4 -32.24 59.40 0.99
C PRO A 4 -31.53 58.50 -0.03
N PRO A 5 -30.21 58.32 0.09
CA PRO A 5 -29.46 57.43 -0.78
C PRO A 5 -29.95 55.99 -0.63
N SER A 6 -29.97 55.26 -1.74
CA SER A 6 -30.33 53.84 -1.76
C SER A 6 -29.33 53.02 -0.93
N PRO A 7 -29.79 51.97 -0.22
CA PRO A 7 -28.89 51.08 0.49
C PRO A 7 -27.96 50.33 -0.48
N PRO A 8 -26.73 50.01 -0.06
CA PRO A 8 -25.81 49.22 -0.86
C PRO A 8 -26.37 47.81 -1.10
N PRO A 9 -26.03 47.17 -2.24
CA PRO A 9 -26.43 45.80 -2.52
C PRO A 9 -25.82 44.83 -1.52
N SER A 10 -26.60 43.80 -1.14
CA SER A 10 -26.14 42.74 -0.25
C SER A 10 -24.97 41.95 -0.86
N PRO A 11 -24.00 41.50 -0.05
CA PRO A 11 -22.92 40.65 -0.54
C PRO A 11 -23.47 39.31 -1.07
N PRO A 12 -22.79 38.71 -2.07
CA PRO A 12 -23.16 37.40 -2.57
C PRO A 12 -23.02 36.33 -1.46
N PRO A 13 -23.85 35.28 -1.48
CA PRO A 13 -23.73 34.19 -0.53
C PRO A 13 -22.37 33.49 -0.66
N PRO A 14 -21.82 32.96 0.45
CA PRO A 14 -20.58 32.21 0.42
C PRO A 14 -20.72 30.96 -0.47
N SER A 15 -19.67 30.67 -1.23
CA SER A 15 -19.62 29.47 -2.06
C SER A 15 -19.68 28.21 -1.19
N PRO A 16 -20.36 27.14 -1.65
CA PRO A 16 -20.35 25.87 -0.94
C PRO A 16 -18.92 25.31 -0.84
N PRO A 17 -18.61 24.55 0.22
CA PRO A 17 -17.31 23.91 0.35
C PRO A 17 -17.06 22.95 -0.82
N PRO A 18 -15.81 22.79 -1.27
CA PRO A 18 -15.47 21.84 -2.32
C PRO A 18 -15.81 20.41 -1.88
N SER A 19 -16.36 19.63 -2.81
CA SER A 19 -16.63 18.20 -2.59
C SER A 19 -15.35 17.44 -2.27
N PRO A 20 -15.40 16.40 -1.40
CA PRO A 20 -14.25 15.54 -1.17
C PRO A 20 -13.80 14.86 -2.47
N PRO A 21 -12.48 14.64 -2.65
CA PRO A 21 -11.98 13.94 -3.82
C PRO A 21 -12.50 12.49 -3.85
N PRO A 22 -12.72 11.92 -5.04
CA PRO A 22 -13.10 10.52 -5.18
C PRO A 22 -12.01 9.61 -4.57
N PRO A 23 -12.38 8.45 -4.01
CA PRO A 23 -11.42 7.50 -3.49
C PRO A 23 -10.47 7.05 -4.59
N SER A 24 -9.16 7.05 -4.30
CA SER A 24 -8.15 6.55 -5.23
C SER A 24 -8.39 5.06 -5.52
N PRO A 25 -8.24 4.61 -6.77
CA PRO A 25 -8.31 3.19 -7.07
C PRO A 25 -7.27 2.42 -6.26
N PRO A 26 -7.58 1.21 -5.78
CA PRO A 26 -6.61 0.39 -5.07
C PRO A 26 -5.43 0.09 -6.00
N ALA A 27 -4.21 0.31 -5.52
CA ALA A 27 -3.01 -0.06 -6.25
C ALA A 27 -2.78 -1.58 -6.12
N PHE A 28 -2.49 -2.25 -7.24
CA PHE A 28 -2.16 -3.67 -7.28
C PHE A 28 -0.91 -3.90 -8.14
N MET A 29 -0.15 -4.96 -7.82
CA MET A 29 1.02 -5.41 -8.58
C MET A 29 0.86 -6.90 -8.86
N THR A 30 1.09 -7.34 -10.10
CA THR A 30 0.94 -8.74 -10.54
C THR A 30 2.08 -9.13 -11.49
N GLY A 31 2.68 -10.32 -11.32
CA GLY A 31 3.75 -10.78 -12.22
C GLY A 31 5.01 -9.90 -12.15
N ASP A 32 5.55 -9.48 -13.29
CA ASP A 32 6.49 -8.37 -13.33
C ASP A 32 5.78 -7.06 -12.93
N PRO A 33 6.44 -6.14 -12.21
CA PRO A 33 5.73 -5.11 -11.48
C PRO A 33 5.15 -4.10 -12.47
N HIS A 34 3.86 -4.26 -12.75
CA HIS A 34 3.01 -3.28 -13.40
C HIS A 34 2.36 -2.41 -12.34
N PHE A 35 2.41 -1.09 -12.56
CA PHE A 35 1.87 -0.09 -11.68
C PHE A 35 0.74 0.63 -12.37
N THR A 36 -0.32 0.87 -11.61
CA THR A 36 -1.30 1.91 -11.93
C THR A 36 -0.98 3.10 -11.07
N GLY A 37 -0.50 4.19 -11.68
CA GLY A 37 -0.24 5.44 -11.00
C GLY A 37 -1.51 6.16 -10.59
N ALA A 38 -1.36 7.25 -9.83
CA ALA A 38 -2.48 7.99 -9.24
C ALA A 38 -3.45 8.58 -10.29
N HIS A 39 -3.00 8.77 -11.53
CA HIS A 39 -3.81 9.27 -12.63
C HIS A 39 -4.26 8.16 -13.60
N GLY A 40 -4.12 6.89 -13.18
CA GLY A 40 -4.47 5.73 -14.00
C GLY A 40 -3.44 5.36 -15.06
N ASP A 41 -2.27 6.00 -15.03
CA ASP A 41 -1.13 5.68 -15.88
C ASP A 41 -0.63 4.26 -15.61
N LEU A 42 -0.36 3.51 -16.68
CA LEU A 42 0.17 2.16 -16.59
C LEU A 42 1.64 2.16 -16.98
N PHE A 43 2.51 1.77 -16.06
CA PHE A 43 3.93 1.64 -16.34
C PHE A 43 4.50 0.37 -15.72
N SER A 44 5.57 -0.13 -16.32
CA SER A 44 6.31 -1.29 -15.80
C SER A 44 7.64 -0.81 -15.23
N PHE A 45 7.99 -1.27 -14.04
CA PHE A 45 9.22 -0.86 -13.38
C PHE A 45 10.02 -2.08 -12.96
N ARG A 46 11.20 -2.23 -13.57
CA ARG A 46 12.13 -3.35 -13.28
C ARG A 46 12.92 -3.14 -11.99
N GLY A 47 13.27 -1.88 -11.69
CA GLY A 47 14.20 -1.56 -10.62
C GLY A 47 15.61 -2.15 -10.79
N GLY A 48 16.49 -1.80 -9.85
CA GLY A 48 17.82 -2.39 -9.69
C GLY A 48 17.78 -3.71 -8.91
N ASN A 49 18.85 -4.49 -9.03
CA ASN A 49 18.97 -5.75 -8.30
C ASN A 49 19.10 -5.52 -6.80
N ASN A 50 18.19 -6.11 -6.02
CA ASN A 50 18.12 -5.98 -4.57
C ASN A 50 17.96 -4.54 -4.10
N THR A 51 17.36 -3.69 -4.92
CA THR A 51 17.19 -2.28 -4.61
C THR A 51 15.80 -2.03 -4.01
N VAL A 52 15.76 -1.26 -2.93
CA VAL A 52 14.53 -0.78 -2.30
C VAL A 52 14.20 0.59 -2.86
N TYR A 53 12.96 0.75 -3.33
CA TYR A 53 12.45 2.03 -3.84
C TYR A 53 11.29 2.51 -2.98
N ALA A 54 11.17 3.84 -2.86
CA ALA A 54 10.01 4.48 -2.28
C ALA A 54 8.84 4.40 -3.28
N MET A 55 7.78 3.71 -2.87
CA MET A 55 6.60 3.46 -3.70
C MET A 55 5.50 4.48 -3.45
N HIS A 56 5.34 4.87 -2.18
CA HIS A 56 4.37 5.87 -1.74
C HIS A 56 4.86 6.55 -0.47
N SER A 57 4.63 7.85 -0.38
CA SER A 57 4.91 8.63 0.83
C SER A 57 3.83 9.67 1.01
N SER A 58 3.17 9.62 2.15
CA SER A 58 2.19 10.61 2.58
C SER A 58 2.36 10.90 4.07
N HIS A 59 1.58 11.84 4.59
CA HIS A 59 1.57 12.13 6.01
C HIS A 59 1.31 10.84 6.81
N HIS A 60 2.24 10.50 7.71
CA HIS A 60 2.19 9.32 8.58
C HIS A 60 2.17 7.95 7.87
N LEU A 61 2.46 7.86 6.58
CA LEU A 61 2.51 6.59 5.85
C LEU A 61 3.64 6.60 4.83
N GLN A 62 4.50 5.59 4.88
CA GLN A 62 5.52 5.32 3.88
C GLN A 62 5.45 3.87 3.45
N VAL A 63 5.51 3.62 2.14
CA VAL A 63 5.55 2.30 1.55
C VAL A 63 6.78 2.21 0.67
N ASN A 64 7.63 1.22 0.95
CA ASN A 64 8.83 0.93 0.19
C ASN A 64 8.80 -0.54 -0.26
N ALA A 65 9.43 -0.86 -1.38
CA ALA A 65 9.45 -2.22 -1.90
C ALA A 65 10.82 -2.58 -2.49
N ARG A 66 11.26 -3.82 -2.25
CA ARG A 66 12.49 -4.41 -2.79
C ARG A 66 12.22 -5.14 -4.09
N PHE A 67 12.94 -4.77 -5.13
CA PHE A 67 12.85 -5.37 -6.46
C PHE A 67 14.04 -6.29 -6.71
N VAL A 68 13.77 -7.43 -7.35
CA VAL A 68 14.79 -8.41 -7.75
C VAL A 68 14.55 -8.81 -9.20
N PRO A 69 15.48 -8.55 -10.12
CA PRO A 69 15.40 -8.98 -11.51
C PRO A 69 15.22 -10.49 -11.61
N GLU A 70 14.28 -10.92 -12.46
CA GLU A 70 14.02 -12.33 -12.69
C GLU A 70 13.66 -12.54 -14.15
N THR A 71 14.03 -13.71 -14.69
CA THR A 71 13.63 -14.14 -16.02
C THR A 71 12.65 -15.28 -15.87
N PHE A 72 11.46 -15.12 -16.45
CA PHE A 72 10.40 -16.11 -16.33
C PHE A 72 9.75 -16.35 -17.69
N VAL A 73 9.15 -17.53 -17.84
CA VAL A 73 8.47 -17.93 -19.07
C VAL A 73 6.98 -17.70 -18.88
N MET A 74 6.36 -16.96 -19.80
CA MET A 74 4.91 -16.77 -19.86
C MET A 74 4.31 -17.49 -21.06
N GLY A 75 3.05 -17.90 -20.93
CA GLY A 75 2.31 -18.62 -21.98
C GLY A 75 2.65 -20.11 -22.05
N GLY A 76 2.35 -20.73 -23.18
CA GLY A 76 2.68 -22.14 -23.41
C GLY A 76 1.83 -23.15 -22.63
N SER A 77 0.54 -22.87 -22.41
CA SER A 77 -0.38 -23.80 -21.73
C SER A 77 -0.77 -25.03 -22.58
N CYS A 78 -0.31 -25.10 -23.82
CA CYS A 78 -0.51 -26.21 -24.74
C CYS A 78 0.79 -26.54 -25.50
N ASP A 79 0.91 -27.75 -26.04
CA ASP A 79 2.15 -28.24 -26.69
C ASP A 79 2.58 -27.41 -27.90
N THR A 80 1.64 -26.74 -28.58
CA THR A 80 1.90 -25.87 -29.74
C THR A 80 1.91 -24.37 -29.40
N CYS A 81 1.65 -24.02 -28.15
CA CYS A 81 1.54 -22.63 -27.72
C CYS A 81 2.93 -22.02 -27.57
N HIS A 82 3.14 -20.85 -28.17
CA HIS A 82 4.41 -20.13 -28.03
C HIS A 82 4.67 -19.75 -26.57
N ARG A 83 5.90 -20.05 -26.12
CA ARG A 83 6.44 -19.61 -24.84
C ARG A 83 7.20 -18.32 -25.04
N LYS A 84 6.90 -17.30 -24.23
CA LYS A 84 7.61 -16.03 -24.22
C LYS A 84 8.53 -15.99 -23.01
N LEU A 85 9.82 -15.79 -23.26
CA LEU A 85 10.78 -15.47 -22.21
C LEU A 85 10.67 -13.97 -21.88
N VAL A 86 10.47 -13.64 -20.61
CA VAL A 86 10.32 -12.26 -20.13
C VAL A 86 11.45 -11.95 -19.16
N HIS A 87 12.16 -10.85 -19.40
CA HIS A 87 13.19 -10.34 -18.51
C HIS A 87 12.63 -9.17 -17.70
N GLY A 88 12.11 -9.47 -16.51
CA GLY A 88 11.44 -8.52 -15.65
C GLY A 88 12.11 -8.40 -14.28
N SER A 89 11.26 -8.25 -13.27
CA SER A 89 11.62 -8.31 -11.85
C SER A 89 10.44 -8.86 -11.05
N PHE A 90 10.64 -9.10 -9.77
CA PHE A 90 9.55 -9.30 -8.82
C PHE A 90 9.75 -8.39 -7.61
N VAL A 91 8.64 -8.01 -6.98
CA VAL A 91 8.68 -7.42 -5.64
C VAL A 91 8.84 -8.54 -4.63
N LYS A 92 10.02 -8.62 -4.01
CA LYS A 92 10.36 -9.69 -3.04
C LYS A 92 10.10 -9.29 -1.60
N SER A 93 10.06 -8.00 -1.30
CA SER A 93 9.76 -7.53 0.04
C SER A 93 9.05 -6.19 0.01
N VAL A 94 8.14 -5.98 0.95
CA VAL A 94 7.43 -4.73 1.16
C VAL A 94 7.67 -4.27 2.60
N TYR A 95 7.99 -2.99 2.74
CA TYR A 95 8.20 -2.33 4.02
C TYR A 95 7.20 -1.20 4.15
N VAL A 96 6.39 -1.22 5.20
CA VAL A 96 5.45 -0.14 5.50
C VAL A 96 5.85 0.47 6.83
N LEU A 97 5.90 1.79 6.87
CA LEU A 97 5.96 2.56 8.11
C LEU A 97 4.66 3.36 8.21
N ALA A 98 3.89 3.11 9.24
CA ALA A 98 2.69 3.86 9.57
C ALA A 98 2.86 4.51 10.95
N ARG A 99 2.41 5.75 11.10
CA ARG A 99 2.48 6.48 12.38
C ARG A 99 1.09 6.79 12.91
N SER A 100 0.83 6.44 14.16
CA SER A 100 -0.42 6.76 14.84
C SER A 100 -0.47 8.24 15.28
N ALA A 101 -1.67 8.70 15.64
CA ALA A 101 -1.93 10.01 16.21
C ALA A 101 -1.21 10.18 17.55
N SER A 102 -1.10 9.10 18.35
CA SER A 102 -0.31 9.06 19.59
C SER A 102 1.20 8.96 19.39
N LYS A 103 1.70 9.10 18.14
CA LYS A 103 3.13 9.05 17.79
C LYS A 103 3.79 7.69 18.04
N LEU A 104 3.03 6.61 17.85
CA LEU A 104 3.57 5.27 17.75
C LEU A 104 3.92 4.97 16.28
N ASP A 105 5.12 4.47 16.07
CA ASP A 105 5.58 3.99 14.77
C ASP A 105 5.35 2.49 14.67
N LEU A 106 4.56 2.10 13.67
CA LEU A 106 4.31 0.73 13.28
C LEU A 106 5.09 0.42 11.99
N ARG A 107 6.15 -0.37 12.13
CA ARG A 107 6.92 -0.91 11.02
C ARG A 107 6.40 -2.30 10.67
N ILE A 108 6.16 -2.54 9.38
CA ILE A 108 5.62 -3.78 8.84
C ILE A 108 6.59 -4.28 7.79
N GLU A 109 7.02 -5.53 7.92
CA GLU A 109 7.91 -6.19 6.97
C GLU A 109 7.21 -7.45 6.44
N TYR A 110 7.16 -7.54 5.12
CA TYR A 110 6.63 -8.68 4.41
C TYR A 110 7.64 -9.20 3.40
N HIS A 111 7.81 -10.51 3.36
CA HIS A 111 8.68 -11.19 2.41
C HIS A 111 7.85 -12.16 1.58
N ALA A 112 7.95 -12.03 0.24
CA ALA A 112 7.20 -12.88 -0.69
C ALA A 112 7.67 -14.35 -0.66
N ASP A 113 8.90 -14.61 -0.18
CA ASP A 113 9.45 -15.95 -0.02
C ASP A 113 8.90 -16.66 1.24
N GLU A 114 8.39 -15.88 2.21
CA GLU A 114 7.71 -16.35 3.43
C GLU A 114 6.30 -15.75 3.55
N PRO A 115 5.42 -15.99 2.56
CA PRO A 115 4.20 -15.20 2.37
C PRO A 115 3.08 -15.53 3.40
N SER A 116 3.41 -16.36 4.39
CA SER A 116 2.57 -16.71 5.55
C SER A 116 2.89 -15.91 6.79
N HIS A 117 3.94 -15.10 6.75
CA HIS A 117 4.48 -14.37 7.88
C HIS A 117 4.52 -12.88 7.55
N VAL A 118 4.15 -12.07 8.53
CA VAL A 118 4.42 -10.63 8.55
C VAL A 118 5.04 -10.30 9.89
N LYS A 119 6.14 -9.55 9.85
CA LYS A 119 6.77 -9.01 11.05
C LYS A 119 6.29 -7.59 11.27
N LEU A 120 5.73 -7.34 12.45
CA LEU A 120 5.36 -6.02 12.92
C LEU A 120 6.37 -5.61 13.99
N THR A 121 6.76 -4.33 14.00
CA THR A 121 7.56 -3.74 15.07
C THR A 121 6.90 -2.45 15.49
N VAL A 122 6.49 -2.37 16.76
CA VAL A 122 5.94 -1.16 17.35
C VAL A 122 7.03 -0.44 18.11
N SER A 123 7.14 0.87 17.92
CA SER A 123 8.08 1.73 18.64
C SER A 123 7.44 3.08 18.97
N SER A 124 7.97 3.77 19.99
CA SER A 124 7.54 5.11 20.37
C SER A 124 8.75 6.06 20.38
N GLU A 125 8.56 7.33 20.03
CA GLU A 125 9.64 8.33 20.14
C GLU A 125 10.15 8.49 21.58
N HIS A 126 9.29 8.27 22.58
CA HIS A 126 9.63 8.44 23.99
C HIS A 126 10.31 7.22 24.62
N THR A 127 10.07 6.04 24.05
CA THR A 127 10.61 4.77 24.53
C THR A 127 11.16 4.01 23.34
N LYS A 128 12.50 3.87 23.27
CA LYS A 128 13.21 3.01 22.31
C LYS A 128 12.96 1.51 22.56
N VAL A 129 11.75 1.16 22.98
CA VAL A 129 11.31 -0.21 23.16
C VAL A 129 10.68 -0.63 21.83
N GLU A 130 11.38 -1.52 21.13
CA GLU A 130 10.84 -2.18 19.95
C GLU A 130 10.16 -3.47 20.40
N MET A 131 8.86 -3.58 20.12
CA MET A 131 8.10 -4.80 20.38
C MET A 131 7.82 -5.52 19.05
N PRO A 132 8.56 -6.61 18.75
CA PRO A 132 8.28 -7.40 17.56
C PRO A 132 7.02 -8.25 17.81
N ILE A 133 6.10 -8.22 16.85
CA ILE A 133 4.89 -9.06 16.83
C ILE A 133 4.89 -9.80 15.50
N GLU A 134 4.79 -11.12 15.56
CA GLU A 134 4.64 -11.94 14.37
C GLU A 134 3.17 -12.22 14.08
N VAL A 135 2.75 -12.02 12.84
CA VAL A 135 1.42 -12.35 12.35
C VAL A 135 1.56 -13.48 11.35
N ILE A 136 0.88 -14.60 11.63
CA ILE A 136 1.00 -15.84 10.87
C ILE A 136 -0.36 -16.23 10.32
N VAL A 137 -0.37 -16.71 9.08
CA VAL A 137 -1.52 -17.36 8.42
C VAL A 137 -1.11 -18.71 7.84
N SER A 138 -2.09 -19.56 7.54
CA SER A 138 -1.86 -20.85 6.88
C SER A 138 -1.02 -20.73 5.60
N LYS A 139 -0.09 -21.67 5.41
CA LYS A 139 0.79 -21.73 4.24
C LYS A 139 0.11 -22.25 2.98
N PHE A 140 -0.85 -23.14 3.15
CA PHE A 140 -1.38 -23.95 2.04
C PHE A 140 -2.86 -23.74 1.77
N ARG A 141 -3.58 -23.02 2.64
CA ARG A 141 -5.02 -22.82 2.52
C ARG A 141 -5.36 -21.34 2.67
N PRO A 142 -6.48 -20.89 2.09
CA PRO A 142 -7.02 -19.57 2.37
C PRO A 142 -7.21 -19.41 3.88
N ASP A 143 -6.75 -18.29 4.41
CA ASP A 143 -6.75 -18.01 5.84
C ASP A 143 -6.64 -16.52 6.08
N LYS A 144 -7.09 -16.03 7.23
CA LYS A 144 -7.05 -14.62 7.58
C LYS A 144 -6.69 -14.52 9.05
N ALA A 145 -5.59 -13.84 9.34
CA ALA A 145 -5.17 -13.60 10.71
C ALA A 145 -6.19 -12.69 11.41
N GLN A 146 -6.26 -12.83 12.73
CA GLN A 146 -6.98 -11.84 13.54
C GLN A 146 -6.36 -10.45 13.32
N PRO A 147 -7.17 -9.40 13.15
CA PRO A 147 -6.67 -8.04 13.02
C PRO A 147 -5.78 -7.67 14.20
N ARG A 148 -4.61 -7.11 13.89
CA ARG A 148 -3.73 -6.52 14.91
C ARG A 148 -3.97 -5.03 14.94
N VAL A 149 -4.39 -4.54 16.11
CA VAL A 149 -4.67 -3.14 16.36
C VAL A 149 -3.54 -2.55 17.20
N VAL A 150 -2.98 -1.44 16.74
CA VAL A 150 -1.96 -0.64 17.42
C VAL A 150 -2.45 0.80 17.40
N ASP A 151 -3.01 1.24 18.54
CA ASP A 151 -3.75 2.51 18.62
C ASP A 151 -4.94 2.52 17.63
N GLU A 152 -5.00 3.45 16.68
CA GLU A 152 -5.99 3.47 15.59
C GLU A 152 -5.56 2.70 14.33
N LEU A 153 -4.33 2.16 14.30
CA LEU A 153 -3.81 1.44 13.14
C LEU A 153 -4.21 -0.04 13.20
N THR A 154 -4.88 -0.50 12.15
CA THR A 154 -5.30 -1.89 11.98
C THR A 154 -4.49 -2.56 10.87
N VAL A 155 -3.85 -3.69 11.18
CA VAL A 155 -3.12 -4.54 10.24
C VAL A 155 -3.78 -5.90 10.12
N VAL A 156 -4.01 -6.33 8.88
CA VAL A 156 -4.60 -7.63 8.57
C VAL A 156 -3.76 -8.33 7.51
N LEU A 157 -3.24 -9.51 7.87
CA LEU A 157 -2.66 -10.45 6.92
C LEU A 157 -3.72 -11.45 6.49
N SER A 158 -3.83 -11.68 5.18
CA SER A 158 -4.73 -12.67 4.60
C SER A 158 -4.04 -13.46 3.51
N ARG A 159 -4.29 -14.77 3.51
CA ARG A 159 -3.93 -15.70 2.46
C ARG A 159 -5.14 -15.95 1.60
N LYS A 160 -5.07 -15.61 0.31
CA LYS A 160 -6.15 -15.92 -0.64
C LYS A 160 -6.00 -17.30 -1.25
N HIS A 161 -4.77 -17.68 -1.61
CA HIS A 161 -4.41 -19.04 -2.05
C HIS A 161 -2.90 -19.26 -1.94
N GLN A 162 -2.37 -20.40 -2.40
CA GLN A 162 -0.95 -20.78 -2.26
C GLN A 162 0.06 -19.76 -2.85
N ARG A 163 -0.35 -18.87 -3.74
CA ARG A 163 0.55 -17.91 -4.42
C ARG A 163 0.13 -16.45 -4.23
N GLU A 164 -0.89 -16.18 -3.41
CA GLU A 164 -1.38 -14.82 -3.20
C GLU A 164 -1.65 -14.59 -1.70
N ALA A 165 -0.99 -13.57 -1.16
CA ALA A 165 -1.24 -13.02 0.15
C ALA A 165 -1.54 -11.52 0.00
N SER A 166 -2.31 -10.98 0.94
CA SER A 166 -2.68 -9.58 0.98
C SER A 166 -2.50 -9.06 2.40
N ILE A 167 -1.83 -7.91 2.49
CA ILE A 167 -1.69 -7.13 3.71
C ILE A 167 -2.52 -5.89 3.54
N LYS A 168 -3.41 -5.64 4.51
CA LYS A 168 -4.16 -4.40 4.61
C LYS A 168 -3.68 -3.65 5.84
N VAL A 169 -3.38 -2.38 5.64
CA VAL A 169 -3.07 -1.41 6.70
C VAL A 169 -4.10 -0.28 6.56
N SER A 170 -4.79 0.05 7.63
CA SER A 170 -5.79 1.12 7.65
C SER A 170 -5.81 1.82 9.00
N ASN A 171 -6.24 3.08 9.00
CA ASN A 171 -6.81 3.71 10.19
C ASN A 171 -8.34 3.46 10.17
N ASP A 172 -8.90 3.16 11.33
CA ASP A 172 -10.36 3.15 11.51
C ASP A 172 -10.90 4.56 11.85
#